data_AF-A0A645G101-F1
#
_entry.id   AF-A0A645G101-F1
#
_cell.length_a   1.000
_cell.length_b   1.000
_cell.length_c   1.000
_cell.angle_alpha   90.00
_cell.angle_beta   90.00
_cell.angle_gamma   90.00
#
_symmetry.space_group_name_H-M   'P 1'
#
loop_
_entity.id
_entity.type
_entity.pdbx_description
1 polymer ?
#
loop_
_entity_poly.entity_id
_entity_poly.type
_entity_poly.pdbx_seq_one_letter_code
_entity_poly.pdbx_strand_id
1 'polypeptide(L)'
;MNMNWSIDNIRDYLERSISDQIDAKSTTEDLIDITYSLYGGRCYDDATVVTIKAVMPKYVDLFTGPPLNKEVDSKLIKEFMKSRGKKIICGGTAGNIAARELKRKIKISTEKIYNGVPPTGRMEGIDLITEGVVTLNRAIENIKKYKDNFDNGNKGMKIIGEDGASKLTRILINECTHLTLWIGKATNPAHKKDDFPKELSIKLKLIKELRDIMVELGKKVEVREI
;
A
#
# COMPACT_ATOMS: atom_id res chain seq x y z
N MET A 1 -0.84 41.68 -4.82
CA MET A 1 -0.99 40.85 -6.03
C MET A 1 0.37 40.71 -6.66
N ASN A 2 0.84 39.48 -6.92
CA ASN A 2 2.14 39.25 -7.57
C ASN A 2 1.91 38.46 -8.86
N MET A 3 1.88 39.17 -9.99
CA MET A 3 1.66 38.60 -11.32
C MET A 3 2.96 38.07 -11.95
N ASN A 4 4.12 38.30 -11.32
CA ASN A 4 5.45 37.97 -11.85
C ASN A 4 5.97 36.66 -11.24
N TRP A 5 5.17 35.60 -11.27
CA TRP A 5 5.63 34.27 -10.87
C TRP A 5 6.39 33.62 -12.03
N SER A 6 7.68 33.96 -12.12
CA SER A 6 8.58 33.41 -13.14
C SER A 6 8.80 31.91 -12.97
N ILE A 7 9.33 31.27 -14.01
CA ILE A 7 9.73 29.86 -13.97
C ILE A 7 10.71 29.55 -12.84
N ASP A 8 11.59 30.48 -12.48
CA ASP A 8 12.54 30.31 -11.37
C ASP A 8 11.82 30.33 -10.01
N ASN A 9 10.83 31.21 -9.83
CA ASN A 9 10.02 31.22 -8.62
C ASN A 9 9.18 29.94 -8.48
N ILE A 10 8.69 29.38 -9.59
CA ILE A 10 7.98 28.09 -9.61
C ILE A 10 8.93 26.95 -9.22
N ARG A 11 10.14 26.92 -9.80
CA ARG A 11 11.17 25.92 -9.48
C ARG A 11 11.52 25.95 -8.00
N ASP A 12 11.87 27.13 -7.48
CA ASP A 12 12.23 27.33 -6.06
C ASP A 12 11.11 26.90 -5.11
N TYR A 13 9.86 27.17 -5.51
CA TYR A 13 8.70 26.73 -4.74
C TYR A 13 8.62 25.20 -4.69
N LEU A 14 8.64 24.54 -5.85
CA LEU A 14 8.53 23.10 -5.97
C LEU A 14 9.68 22.37 -5.26
N GLU A 15 10.91 22.88 -5.33
CA GLU A 15 12.06 22.32 -4.63
C GLU A 15 11.92 22.36 -3.10
N ARG A 16 11.15 23.33 -2.56
CA ARG A 16 10.90 23.47 -1.12
C ARG A 16 9.65 22.72 -0.66
N SER A 17 8.63 22.63 -1.51
CA SER A 17 7.31 22.10 -1.13
C SER A 17 7.14 20.61 -1.45
N ILE A 18 7.84 20.09 -2.46
CA ILE A 18 7.66 18.71 -2.91
C ILE A 18 8.60 17.77 -2.15
N SER A 19 8.02 16.69 -1.65
CA SER A 19 8.78 15.50 -1.25
C SER A 19 8.50 14.34 -2.21
N ASP A 20 9.38 13.35 -2.24
CA ASP A 20 9.22 12.13 -3.06
C ASP A 20 7.88 11.40 -2.82
N GLN A 21 7.22 11.67 -1.70
CA GLN A 21 5.96 11.04 -1.29
C GLN A 21 4.72 11.76 -1.83
N ILE A 22 4.84 12.96 -2.40
CA ILE A 22 3.72 13.73 -2.95
C ILE A 22 3.40 13.24 -4.35
N ASP A 23 2.14 12.92 -4.62
CA ASP A 23 1.68 12.48 -5.95
C ASP A 23 1.52 13.67 -6.92
N ALA A 24 1.38 13.35 -8.20
CA ALA A 24 1.28 14.37 -9.26
C ALA A 24 0.03 15.26 -9.11
N LYS A 25 -1.10 14.72 -8.63
CA LYS A 25 -2.32 15.50 -8.44
C LYS A 25 -2.17 16.48 -7.30
N SER A 26 -1.65 16.03 -6.16
CA SER A 26 -1.37 16.90 -5.01
C SER A 26 -0.44 18.07 -5.40
N THR A 27 0.54 17.82 -6.27
CA THR A 27 1.41 18.89 -6.83
C THR A 27 0.64 19.86 -7.71
N THR A 28 -0.24 19.37 -8.59
CA THR A 28 -1.09 20.21 -9.43
C THR A 28 -2.00 21.11 -8.60
N GLU A 29 -2.68 20.55 -7.59
CA GLU A 29 -3.57 21.28 -6.70
C GLU A 29 -2.83 22.35 -5.91
N ASP A 30 -1.65 22.02 -5.40
CA ASP A 30 -0.81 22.96 -4.64
C ASP A 30 -0.34 24.15 -5.50
N LEU A 31 0.10 23.89 -6.73
CA LEU A 31 0.47 24.94 -7.69
C LEU A 31 -0.73 25.83 -8.06
N ILE A 32 -1.91 25.24 -8.26
CA ILE A 32 -3.14 25.99 -8.56
C ILE A 32 -3.56 26.86 -7.37
N ASP A 33 -3.55 26.33 -6.15
CA ASP A 33 -3.88 27.07 -4.93
C ASP A 33 -2.97 28.28 -4.72
N ILE A 34 -1.69 28.12 -5.02
CA ILE A 34 -0.71 29.22 -4.91
C ILE A 34 -0.93 30.24 -6.00
N THR A 35 -1.21 29.81 -7.23
CA THR A 35 -1.55 30.72 -8.32
C THR A 35 -2.78 31.56 -7.93
N TYR A 36 -3.83 30.92 -7.40
CA TYR A 36 -5.03 31.61 -6.91
C TYR A 36 -4.72 32.59 -5.76
N SER A 37 -3.82 32.20 -4.84
CA SER A 37 -3.38 33.04 -3.73
C SER A 37 -2.56 34.26 -4.21
N LEU A 38 -1.67 34.08 -5.19
CA LEU A 38 -0.86 35.15 -5.78
C LEU A 38 -1.73 36.17 -6.53
N TYR A 39 -2.83 35.70 -7.11
CA TYR A 39 -3.89 36.52 -7.68
C TYR A 39 -4.77 37.19 -6.61
N GLY A 40 -4.49 37.04 -5.32
CA GLY A 40 -5.27 37.69 -4.26
C GLY A 40 -6.66 37.09 -4.05
N GLY A 41 -6.82 35.80 -4.36
CA GLY A 41 -8.07 35.07 -4.14
C GLY A 41 -9.17 35.44 -5.13
N ARG A 42 -8.80 35.86 -6.34
CA ARG A 42 -9.74 36.06 -7.46
C ARG A 42 -9.10 35.53 -8.75
N CYS A 43 -9.88 34.88 -9.60
CA CYS A 43 -9.40 34.44 -10.91
C CYS A 43 -9.44 35.63 -11.88
N TYR A 44 -8.28 36.24 -12.14
CA TYR A 44 -8.15 37.37 -13.07
C TYR A 44 -7.88 36.92 -14.51
N ASP A 45 -7.30 35.74 -14.69
CA ASP A 45 -7.05 35.05 -15.96
C ASP A 45 -7.10 33.53 -15.72
N ASP A 46 -7.20 32.74 -16.79
CA ASP A 46 -7.22 31.28 -16.72
C ASP A 46 -5.82 30.73 -16.39
N ALA A 47 -5.73 29.85 -15.40
CA ALA A 47 -4.52 29.14 -15.05
C ALA A 47 -4.72 27.63 -15.22
N THR A 48 -3.86 26.99 -16.01
CA THR A 48 -3.86 25.54 -16.20
C THR A 48 -2.52 24.96 -15.78
N VAL A 49 -2.55 23.93 -14.93
CA VAL A 49 -1.36 23.21 -14.47
C VAL A 49 -1.49 21.74 -14.85
N VAL A 50 -0.42 21.19 -15.43
CA VAL A 50 -0.27 19.75 -15.70
C VAL A 50 0.99 19.26 -15.04
N THR A 51 0.86 18.28 -14.15
CA THR A 51 2.01 17.65 -13.49
C THR A 51 2.24 16.25 -14.03
N ILE A 52 3.48 15.96 -14.43
CA ILE A 52 3.92 14.61 -14.79
C ILE A 52 4.99 14.18 -13.79
N LYS A 53 4.73 13.11 -13.04
CA LYS A 53 5.72 12.52 -12.12
C LYS A 53 6.31 11.26 -12.74
N ALA A 54 7.53 11.38 -13.27
CA ALA A 54 8.31 10.23 -13.73
C ALA A 54 8.86 9.45 -12.53
N VAL A 55 8.59 8.15 -12.47
CA VAL A 55 9.06 7.27 -11.38
C VAL A 55 9.63 5.98 -11.95
N MET A 56 10.70 5.49 -11.33
CA MET A 56 11.19 4.14 -11.59
C MET A 56 10.19 3.10 -11.07
N PRO A 57 10.07 1.92 -11.72
CA PRO A 57 9.21 0.85 -11.24
C PRO A 57 9.54 0.44 -9.79
N LYS A 58 8.56 0.61 -8.90
CA LYS A 58 8.58 0.10 -7.52
C LYS A 58 7.72 -1.16 -7.43
N TYR A 59 8.35 -2.29 -7.12
CA TYR A 59 7.72 -3.61 -7.02
C TYR A 59 7.40 -3.94 -5.57
N VAL A 60 6.21 -4.51 -5.34
CA VAL A 60 5.77 -5.02 -4.04
C VAL A 60 5.17 -6.41 -4.24
N ASP A 61 5.66 -7.38 -3.48
CA ASP A 61 5.10 -8.72 -3.39
C ASP A 61 4.40 -8.90 -2.04
N LEU A 62 3.10 -9.20 -2.06
CA LEU A 62 2.29 -9.42 -0.88
C LEU A 62 1.86 -10.89 -0.82
N PHE A 63 2.38 -11.62 0.15
CA PHE A 63 2.02 -13.00 0.42
C PHE A 63 0.97 -13.11 1.53
N THR A 64 -0.15 -13.77 1.23
CA THR A 64 -1.24 -13.96 2.19
C THR A 64 -1.84 -15.36 2.11
N GLY A 65 -2.03 -15.97 3.29
CA GLY A 65 -2.56 -17.32 3.44
C GLY A 65 -1.56 -18.43 3.11
N PRO A 66 -1.68 -19.61 3.75
CA PRO A 66 -0.86 -20.77 3.42
C PRO A 66 -1.24 -21.35 2.04
N PRO A 67 -0.29 -21.91 1.27
CA PRO A 67 -0.61 -22.68 0.07
C PRO A 67 -1.38 -23.95 0.44
N LEU A 68 -2.06 -24.55 -0.54
CA LEU A 68 -2.89 -25.73 -0.28
C LEU A 68 -2.05 -26.94 0.19
N ASN A 69 -0.87 -27.12 -0.40
CA ASN A 69 0.02 -28.25 -0.13
C ASN A 69 1.31 -27.77 0.56
N LYS A 70 1.59 -28.30 1.75
CA LYS A 70 2.80 -27.94 2.51
C LYS A 70 4.11 -28.26 1.76
N GLU A 71 4.08 -29.23 0.84
CA GLU A 71 5.25 -29.64 0.04
C GLU A 71 5.76 -28.51 -0.87
N VAL A 72 4.90 -27.56 -1.25
CA VAL A 72 5.31 -26.43 -2.09
C VAL A 72 5.87 -25.24 -1.30
N ASP A 73 5.77 -25.25 0.05
CA ASP A 73 6.18 -24.13 0.90
C ASP A 73 7.62 -23.67 0.60
N SER A 74 8.56 -24.62 0.50
CA SER A 74 9.98 -24.30 0.28
C SER A 74 10.22 -23.63 -1.07
N LYS A 75 9.60 -24.16 -2.13
CA LYS A 75 9.71 -23.62 -3.48
C LYS A 75 9.07 -22.22 -3.54
N LEU A 76 7.88 -22.08 -2.97
CA LEU A 76 7.14 -20.82 -2.90
C LEU A 76 7.96 -19.73 -2.21
N ILE A 77 8.46 -19.99 -1.01
CA ILE A 77 9.21 -19.00 -0.25
C ILE A 77 10.52 -18.64 -0.98
N LYS A 78 11.17 -19.60 -1.63
CA LYS A 78 12.36 -19.33 -2.46
C LYS A 78 12.04 -18.42 -3.65
N GLU A 79 10.92 -18.61 -4.32
CA GLU A 79 10.48 -17.75 -5.43
C GLU A 79 10.07 -16.36 -4.94
N PHE A 80 9.28 -16.29 -3.86
CA PHE A 80 8.90 -15.04 -3.21
C PHE A 80 10.12 -14.23 -2.76
N MET A 81 11.15 -14.87 -2.20
CA MET A 81 12.38 -14.18 -1.80
C MET A 81 13.24 -13.71 -2.98
N LYS A 82 13.11 -14.34 -4.15
CA LYS A 82 13.80 -13.92 -5.38
C LYS A 82 13.06 -12.80 -6.11
N SER A 83 11.84 -12.47 -5.71
CA SER A 83 11.07 -11.39 -6.32
C SER A 83 11.73 -10.02 -6.13
N ARG A 84 11.36 -9.06 -6.98
CA ARG A 84 11.93 -7.71 -6.96
C ARG A 84 11.21 -6.84 -5.95
N GLY A 85 11.95 -5.93 -5.33
CA GLY A 85 11.37 -4.93 -4.43
C GLY A 85 10.89 -5.48 -3.09
N LYS A 86 9.90 -4.81 -2.51
CA LYS A 86 9.48 -5.03 -1.12
C LYS A 86 8.69 -6.32 -0.98
N LYS A 87 8.94 -7.03 0.12
CA LYS A 87 8.30 -8.30 0.48
C LYS A 87 7.45 -8.11 1.71
N ILE A 88 6.16 -8.34 1.56
CA ILE A 88 5.16 -8.17 2.61
C ILE A 88 4.50 -9.53 2.86
N ILE A 89 4.33 -9.89 4.13
CA ILE A 89 3.57 -11.06 4.52
C ILE A 89 2.38 -10.62 5.37
N CYS A 90 1.18 -10.98 4.94
CA CYS A 90 -0.07 -10.66 5.62
C CYS A 90 -0.69 -11.96 6.13
N GLY A 91 -0.52 -12.25 7.43
CA GLY A 91 -1.03 -13.47 8.05
C GLY A 91 0.01 -14.18 8.92
N GLY A 92 -0.37 -14.52 10.15
CA GLY A 92 0.51 -15.27 11.07
C GLY A 92 0.96 -16.62 10.50
N THR A 93 0.06 -17.40 9.89
CA THR A 93 0.39 -18.69 9.28
C THR A 93 1.37 -18.55 8.12
N ALA A 94 1.16 -17.57 7.23
CA ALA A 94 2.08 -17.27 6.14
C ALA A 94 3.45 -16.81 6.65
N GLY A 95 3.46 -16.00 7.71
CA GLY A 95 4.68 -15.59 8.40
C GLY A 95 5.46 -16.77 8.97
N ASN A 96 4.77 -17.70 9.64
CA ASN A 96 5.38 -18.89 10.22
C ASN A 96 5.94 -19.84 9.15
N ILE A 97 5.29 -19.95 7.99
CA ILE A 97 5.83 -20.70 6.84
C ILE A 97 7.14 -20.07 6.37
N ALA A 98 7.16 -18.76 6.13
CA ALA A 98 8.36 -18.05 5.71
C ALA A 98 9.49 -18.18 6.75
N ALA A 99 9.18 -18.02 8.04
CA ALA A 99 10.13 -18.16 9.13
C ALA A 99 10.77 -19.56 9.18
N ARG A 100 9.96 -20.60 9.02
CA ARG A 100 10.41 -22.00 8.98
C ARG A 100 11.31 -22.27 7.78
N GLU A 101 10.86 -21.91 6.58
CA GLU A 101 11.60 -22.17 5.33
C GLU A 101 12.90 -21.36 5.25
N LEU A 102 12.92 -20.14 5.79
CA LEU A 102 14.11 -19.29 5.82
C LEU A 102 15.01 -19.56 7.03
N LYS A 103 14.58 -20.37 7.99
CA LYS A 103 15.27 -20.60 9.27
C LYS A 103 15.54 -19.28 10.02
N ARG A 104 14.59 -18.36 9.99
CA ARG A 104 14.67 -17.02 10.59
C ARG A 104 13.58 -16.84 11.63
N LYS A 105 13.84 -16.07 12.69
CA LYS A 105 12.86 -15.74 13.72
C LYS A 105 12.09 -14.47 13.35
N ILE A 106 10.78 -14.49 13.54
CA ILE A 106 9.96 -13.28 13.48
C ILE A 106 10.18 -12.51 14.79
N LYS A 107 10.64 -11.27 14.67
CA LYS A 107 10.69 -10.33 15.80
C LYS A 107 9.40 -9.54 15.80
N ILE A 108 8.58 -9.74 16.82
CA ILE A 108 7.35 -8.95 17.01
C ILE A 108 7.77 -7.56 17.49
N SER A 109 7.27 -6.52 16.83
CA SER A 109 7.47 -5.15 17.26
C SER A 109 6.69 -4.92 18.56
N THR A 110 7.41 -4.51 19.59
CA THR A 110 6.84 -4.07 20.87
C THR A 110 6.53 -2.56 20.87
N GLU A 111 6.63 -1.89 19.71
CA GLU A 111 6.23 -0.49 19.56
C GLU A 111 4.79 -0.34 20.05
N LYS A 112 4.60 0.56 21.03
CA LYS A 112 3.42 0.71 21.88
C LYS A 112 2.12 0.35 21.15
N ILE A 113 1.42 -0.65 21.69
CA ILE A 113 0.03 -0.99 21.38
C ILE A 113 -0.84 0.21 21.79
N TYR A 114 -0.80 1.29 21.02
CA TYR A 114 -1.76 2.38 21.15
C TYR A 114 -3.03 1.91 20.43
N ASN A 115 -4.16 1.98 21.15
CA ASN A 115 -5.51 1.90 20.58
C ASN A 115 -5.92 0.55 19.95
N GLY A 116 -5.50 -0.60 20.50
CA GLY A 116 -6.01 -1.90 20.07
C GLY A 116 -5.58 -2.32 18.66
N VAL A 117 -4.51 -1.72 18.13
CA VAL A 117 -3.91 -2.13 16.86
C VAL A 117 -3.10 -3.41 17.06
N PRO A 118 -3.30 -4.45 16.21
CA PRO A 118 -2.46 -5.64 16.19
C PRO A 118 -0.96 -5.31 15.98
N PRO A 119 -0.03 -6.02 16.66
CA PRO A 119 1.39 -5.80 16.49
C PRO A 119 1.86 -6.20 15.08
N THR A 120 2.94 -5.56 14.61
CA THR A 120 3.62 -5.94 13.37
C THR A 120 4.82 -6.83 13.67
N GLY A 121 5.17 -7.71 12.75
CA GLY A 121 6.39 -8.51 12.80
C GLY A 121 7.45 -7.97 11.83
N ARG A 122 8.71 -8.21 12.15
CA ARG A 122 9.86 -8.01 11.27
C ARG A 122 10.67 -9.29 11.17
N MET A 123 11.19 -9.56 9.98
CA MET A 123 12.11 -10.66 9.72
C MET A 123 13.11 -10.21 8.66
N GLU A 124 14.37 -10.61 8.78
CA GLU A 124 15.38 -10.28 7.78
C GLU A 124 14.90 -10.71 6.38
N GLY A 125 14.99 -9.79 5.41
CA GLY A 125 14.53 -9.99 4.04
C GLY A 125 13.03 -9.82 3.81
N ILE A 126 12.23 -9.51 4.85
CA ILE A 126 10.80 -9.19 4.77
C ILE A 126 10.57 -7.80 5.34
N ASP A 127 10.01 -6.90 4.54
CA ASP A 127 9.80 -5.50 4.88
C ASP A 127 8.69 -5.30 5.92
N LEU A 128 7.64 -6.13 5.87
CA LEU A 128 6.50 -6.02 6.77
C LEU A 128 5.81 -7.38 6.97
N ILE A 129 5.57 -7.76 8.22
CA ILE A 129 4.72 -8.91 8.58
C ILE A 129 3.54 -8.40 9.40
N THR A 130 2.32 -8.81 9.07
CA THR A 130 1.08 -8.37 9.74
C THR A 130 0.17 -9.55 10.10
N GLU A 131 -0.91 -9.26 10.82
CA GLU A 131 -1.84 -10.25 11.37
C GLU A 131 -2.62 -11.03 10.29
N GLY A 132 -2.93 -10.40 9.15
CA GLY A 132 -3.69 -11.02 8.06
C GLY A 132 -4.94 -10.22 7.67
N VAL A 133 -6.09 -10.88 7.75
CA VAL A 133 -7.38 -10.38 7.23
C VAL A 133 -7.77 -9.03 7.82
N VAL A 134 -7.62 -8.85 9.14
CA VAL A 134 -7.97 -7.59 9.83
C VAL A 134 -7.13 -6.42 9.29
N THR A 135 -5.81 -6.62 9.19
CA THR A 135 -4.91 -5.59 8.64
C THR A 135 -5.22 -5.29 7.18
N LEU A 136 -5.48 -6.32 6.39
CA LEU A 136 -5.81 -6.17 4.96
C LEU A 136 -7.10 -5.37 4.77
N ASN A 137 -8.15 -5.70 5.53
CA ASN A 137 -9.43 -4.99 5.46
C ASN A 137 -9.27 -3.51 5.80
N ARG A 138 -8.57 -3.20 6.91
CA ARG A 138 -8.31 -1.80 7.30
C ARG A 138 -7.47 -1.06 6.27
N ALA A 139 -6.47 -1.72 5.68
CA ALA A 139 -5.66 -1.10 4.64
C ALA A 139 -6.49 -0.77 3.39
N ILE A 140 -7.42 -1.66 2.99
CA ILE A 140 -8.36 -1.41 1.89
C ILE A 140 -9.27 -0.21 2.21
N GLU A 141 -9.84 -0.13 3.42
CA GLU A 141 -10.63 1.02 3.85
C GLU A 141 -9.84 2.34 3.76
N ASN A 142 -8.57 2.33 4.16
CA ASN A 142 -7.71 3.51 4.05
C ASN A 142 -7.44 3.89 2.59
N ILE A 143 -7.21 2.90 1.71
CA ILE A 143 -6.98 3.13 0.28
C ILE A 143 -8.24 3.68 -0.39
N LYS A 144 -9.43 3.19 -0.01
CA LYS A 144 -10.72 3.75 -0.46
C LYS A 144 -10.87 5.21 -0.06
N LYS A 145 -10.65 5.54 1.21
CA LYS A 145 -10.69 6.93 1.67
C LYS A 145 -9.69 7.81 0.94
N TYR A 146 -8.49 7.29 0.67
CA TYR A 146 -7.50 8.00 -0.12
C TYR A 146 -8.00 8.26 -1.54
N LYS A 147 -8.53 7.23 -2.22
CA LYS A 147 -9.08 7.34 -3.57
C LYS A 147 -10.27 8.29 -3.63
N ASP A 148 -11.21 8.20 -2.69
CA ASP A 148 -12.38 9.08 -2.65
C ASP A 148 -11.96 10.54 -2.48
N ASN A 149 -10.98 10.83 -1.62
CA ASN A 149 -10.42 12.19 -1.51
C ASN A 149 -9.75 12.63 -2.80
N PHE A 150 -8.97 11.73 -3.40
CA PHE A 150 -8.31 11.98 -4.68
C PHE A 150 -9.36 12.30 -5.75
N ASP A 151 -10.42 11.52 -5.92
CA ASP A 151 -11.42 11.74 -6.98
C ASP A 151 -12.21 13.04 -6.79
N ASN A 152 -12.47 13.44 -5.54
CA ASN A 152 -13.21 14.66 -5.22
C ASN A 152 -12.35 15.95 -5.29
N GLY A 153 -11.08 15.87 -5.71
CA GLY A 153 -10.21 17.04 -5.84
C GLY A 153 -9.75 17.62 -4.49
N ASN A 154 -9.75 16.79 -3.45
CA ASN A 154 -9.15 17.15 -2.17
C ASN A 154 -7.66 16.82 -2.18
N LYS A 155 -6.86 17.66 -1.51
CA LYS A 155 -5.44 17.41 -1.28
C LYS A 155 -5.20 16.01 -0.74
N GLY A 156 -4.17 15.34 -1.27
CA GLY A 156 -3.83 13.96 -0.94
C GLY A 156 -3.82 13.69 0.57
N MET A 157 -4.54 12.66 0.99
CA MET A 157 -4.66 12.31 2.41
C MET A 157 -3.36 11.69 2.92
N LYS A 158 -2.70 12.34 3.90
CA LYS A 158 -1.51 11.78 4.56
C LYS A 158 -1.90 10.61 5.47
N ILE A 159 -1.25 9.47 5.26
CA ILE A 159 -1.41 8.28 6.11
C ILE A 159 -0.43 8.38 7.29
N ILE A 160 -0.93 8.73 8.47
CA ILE A 160 -0.11 9.12 9.65
C ILE A 160 0.13 7.95 10.63
N GLY A 161 -0.62 6.85 10.54
CA GLY A 161 -0.50 5.74 11.50
C GLY A 161 0.79 4.93 11.35
N GLU A 162 1.29 4.42 12.48
CA GLU A 162 2.43 3.47 12.56
C GLU A 162 2.01 2.02 12.77
N ASP A 163 0.71 1.83 12.70
CA ASP A 163 -0.04 0.60 12.79
C ASP A 163 0.18 -0.26 11.52
N GLY A 164 -0.02 -1.57 11.60
CA GLY A 164 0.24 -2.47 10.47
C GLY A 164 -0.55 -2.15 9.21
N ALA A 165 -1.79 -1.67 9.36
CA ALA A 165 -2.63 -1.27 8.25
C ALA A 165 -2.14 0.04 7.63
N SER A 166 -1.82 1.04 8.45
CA SER A 166 -1.26 2.31 7.94
C SER A 166 0.09 2.12 7.24
N LYS A 167 0.98 1.27 7.78
CA LYS A 167 2.24 0.89 7.11
C LYS A 167 1.98 0.21 5.77
N LEU A 168 1.06 -0.75 5.72
CA LEU A 168 0.68 -1.43 4.48
C LEU A 168 0.09 -0.45 3.46
N THR A 169 -0.86 0.39 3.87
CA THR A 169 -1.46 1.43 3.02
C THR A 169 -0.39 2.35 2.44
N ARG A 170 0.54 2.85 3.25
CA ARG A 170 1.62 3.75 2.79
C ARG A 170 2.51 3.08 1.75
N ILE A 171 2.88 1.81 1.96
CA ILE A 171 3.68 1.06 0.99
C ILE A 171 2.91 0.92 -0.33
N LEU A 172 1.64 0.55 -0.27
CA LEU A 172 0.81 0.32 -1.47
C LEU A 172 0.52 1.60 -2.25
N ILE A 173 0.29 2.74 -1.58
CA ILE A 173 -0.01 4.01 -2.27
C ILE A 173 1.28 4.65 -2.80
N ASN A 174 2.30 4.82 -1.95
CA ASN A 174 3.44 5.69 -2.25
C ASN A 174 4.67 4.93 -2.79
N GLU A 175 4.77 3.65 -2.48
CA GLU A 175 5.96 2.83 -2.73
C GLU A 175 5.68 1.64 -3.65
N CYS A 176 4.51 1.61 -4.29
CA CYS A 176 4.12 0.57 -5.22
C CYS A 176 3.68 1.16 -6.56
N THR A 177 4.17 0.57 -7.63
CA THR A 177 3.69 0.76 -9.02
C THR A 177 3.27 -0.58 -9.63
N HIS A 178 3.92 -1.67 -9.18
CA HIS A 178 3.68 -3.03 -9.60
C HIS A 178 3.46 -3.88 -8.34
N LEU A 179 2.28 -4.47 -8.21
CA LEU A 179 1.87 -5.28 -7.07
C LEU A 179 1.68 -6.73 -7.51
N THR A 180 2.38 -7.67 -6.87
CA THR A 180 2.14 -9.10 -7.04
C THR A 180 1.47 -9.65 -5.78
N LEU A 181 0.28 -10.23 -5.94
CA LEU A 181 -0.49 -10.84 -4.85
C LEU A 181 -0.27 -12.35 -4.89
N TRP A 182 0.38 -12.91 -3.87
CA TRP A 182 0.59 -14.35 -3.69
C TRP A 182 -0.47 -14.89 -2.73
N ILE A 183 -1.42 -15.66 -3.25
CA ILE A 183 -2.66 -16.05 -2.55
C ILE A 183 -2.67 -17.53 -2.25
N GLY A 184 -2.46 -17.86 -0.98
CA GLY A 184 -2.63 -19.22 -0.46
C GLY A 184 -4.09 -19.63 -0.35
N LYS A 185 -4.44 -20.80 -0.91
CA LYS A 185 -5.81 -21.34 -0.92
C LYS A 185 -6.13 -22.35 0.19
N ALA A 186 -5.22 -22.66 1.10
CA ALA A 186 -5.52 -23.63 2.15
C ALA A 186 -6.68 -23.17 3.05
N THR A 187 -7.56 -24.12 3.35
CA THR A 187 -8.63 -23.99 4.35
C THR A 187 -8.07 -24.38 5.72
N ASN A 188 -8.48 -23.68 6.78
CA ASN A 188 -8.03 -24.00 8.13
C ASN A 188 -8.63 -25.36 8.58
N PRO A 189 -7.83 -26.40 8.87
CA PRO A 189 -8.33 -27.72 9.26
C PRO A 189 -9.10 -27.75 10.59
N ALA A 190 -8.98 -26.70 11.42
CA ALA A 190 -9.73 -26.58 12.68
C ALA A 190 -11.22 -26.26 12.48
N HIS A 191 -11.64 -25.82 11.28
CA HIS A 191 -13.03 -25.47 10.94
C HIS A 191 -13.76 -26.56 10.14
N LYS A 192 -13.51 -27.84 10.48
CA LYS A 192 -14.12 -29.01 9.80
C LYS A 192 -15.58 -29.30 10.18
N LYS A 193 -16.25 -28.47 10.97
CA LYS A 193 -17.69 -28.61 11.29
C LYS A 193 -18.50 -27.51 10.60
N ASP A 194 -19.27 -27.93 9.59
CA ASP A 194 -20.41 -27.27 8.92
C ASP A 194 -20.30 -25.84 8.35
N ASP A 195 -19.23 -25.09 8.59
CA ASP A 195 -18.97 -23.82 7.89
C ASP A 195 -17.96 -24.02 6.76
N PHE A 196 -18.45 -24.27 5.54
CA PHE A 196 -17.62 -24.04 4.35
C PHE A 196 -17.05 -22.61 4.45
N PRO A 197 -15.72 -22.42 4.29
CA PRO A 197 -15.00 -21.59 5.26
C PRO A 197 -15.21 -20.10 5.00
N LYS A 198 -16.11 -19.48 5.76
CA LYS A 198 -16.42 -18.04 5.74
C LYS A 198 -15.15 -17.19 5.69
N GLU A 199 -14.13 -17.55 6.47
CA GLU A 199 -12.84 -16.84 6.52
C GLU A 199 -12.08 -16.86 5.19
N LEU A 200 -12.06 -18.00 4.47
CA LEU A 200 -11.45 -18.08 3.14
C LEU A 200 -12.22 -17.22 2.13
N SER A 201 -13.55 -17.24 2.21
CA SER A 201 -14.40 -16.41 1.33
C SER A 201 -14.20 -14.92 1.57
N ILE A 202 -14.05 -14.49 2.84
CA ILE A 202 -13.74 -13.11 3.22
C ILE A 202 -12.36 -12.72 2.68
N LYS A 203 -11.34 -13.55 2.90
CA LYS A 203 -9.98 -13.29 2.42
C LYS A 203 -9.95 -13.12 0.90
N LEU A 204 -10.56 -14.04 0.15
CA LEU A 204 -10.60 -13.95 -1.31
C LEU A 204 -11.36 -12.71 -1.80
N LYS A 205 -12.45 -12.33 -1.13
CA LYS A 205 -13.17 -11.08 -1.40
C LYS A 205 -12.27 -9.87 -1.19
N LEU A 206 -11.58 -9.78 -0.05
CA LEU A 206 -10.67 -8.67 0.26
C LEU A 206 -9.51 -8.59 -0.74
N ILE A 207 -8.97 -9.73 -1.17
CA ILE A 207 -7.88 -9.73 -2.15
C ILE A 207 -8.36 -9.24 -3.52
N LYS A 208 -9.55 -9.68 -3.96
CA LYS A 208 -10.17 -9.17 -5.18
C LYS A 208 -10.42 -7.66 -5.09
N GLU A 209 -10.95 -7.20 -3.97
CA GLU A 209 -11.20 -5.79 -3.72
C GLU A 209 -9.91 -4.96 -3.70
N LEU A 210 -8.85 -5.46 -3.07
CA LEU A 210 -7.53 -4.82 -3.09
C LEU A 210 -6.97 -4.76 -4.51
N ARG A 211 -7.09 -5.83 -5.29
CA ARG A 211 -6.66 -5.83 -6.70
C ARG A 211 -7.39 -4.73 -7.46
N ASP A 212 -8.71 -4.70 -7.37
CA ASP A 212 -9.55 -3.79 -8.15
C ASP A 212 -9.22 -2.33 -7.83
N ILE A 213 -9.16 -1.95 -6.54
CA ILE A 213 -8.84 -0.58 -6.16
C ILE A 213 -7.41 -0.16 -6.53
N MET A 214 -6.46 -1.09 -6.48
CA MET A 214 -5.08 -0.79 -6.87
C MET A 214 -4.95 -0.59 -8.39
N VAL A 215 -5.72 -1.35 -9.19
CA VAL A 215 -5.81 -1.12 -10.64
C VAL A 215 -6.46 0.23 -10.94
N GLU A 216 -7.53 0.59 -10.25
CA GLU A 216 -8.19 1.90 -10.38
C GLU A 216 -7.24 3.06 -10.04
N LEU A 217 -6.34 2.87 -9.07
CA LEU A 217 -5.25 3.81 -8.75
C LEU A 217 -4.08 3.78 -9.75
N GLY A 218 -4.24 3.13 -10.89
CA GLY A 218 -3.26 3.08 -11.99
C GLY A 218 -2.07 2.15 -11.75
N LYS A 219 -2.15 1.25 -10.76
CA LYS A 219 -1.08 0.28 -10.47
C LYS A 219 -1.22 -0.96 -11.35
N LYS A 220 -0.11 -1.59 -11.70
CA LYS A 220 -0.12 -2.91 -12.37
C LYS A 220 -0.21 -3.99 -11.32
N VAL A 221 -1.24 -4.84 -11.39
CA VAL A 221 -1.48 -5.89 -10.40
C VAL A 221 -1.43 -7.27 -11.06
N GLU A 222 -0.57 -8.16 -10.53
CA GLU A 222 -0.50 -9.58 -10.89
C GLU A 222 -1.02 -10.42 -9.72
N VAL A 223 -1.73 -11.50 -10.02
CA VAL A 223 -2.25 -12.43 -9.01
C VAL A 223 -1.65 -13.81 -9.26
N ARG A 224 -1.05 -14.40 -8.22
CA ARG A 224 -0.50 -15.76 -8.21
C ARG A 224 -1.21 -16.59 -7.16
N GLU A 225 -1.98 -17.56 -7.63
CA GLU A 225 -2.67 -18.51 -6.76
C GLU A 225 -1.76 -19.71 -6.47
N ILE A 226 -1.70 -20.12 -5.19
CA ILE A 226 -0.74 -21.09 -4.66
C ILE A 226 -1.38 -22.03 -3.62
#